data_AF-A0A8J7IZ34-F1
#
_entry.id   AF-A0A8J7IZ34-F1
#
_cell.length_a   1.000
_cell.length_b   1.000
_cell.length_c   1.000
_cell.angle_alpha   90.00
_cell.angle_beta   90.00
_cell.angle_gamma   90.00
#
_symmetry.space_group_name_H-M   'P 1'
#
loop_
_entity.id
_entity.type
_entity.pdbx_description
1 polymer ?
#
loop_
_entity_poly.entity_id
_entity_poly.type
_entity_poly.pdbx_seq_one_letter_code
_entity_poly.pdbx_strand_id
1 'polypeptide(L)'
;MSSIRYEDAVPWGRSFDEYRRMFRLTDEDLGKKIIGAADGPASFNAVMKREGRHVVSCDPLYHCSGDDIRNRIEATYHSVLAQTAANQHLFEWDEIESPDALGELRMKAMQDFLSDYDQGRTEGRYVSGKLPALPFENGTFDLAICSHFLFLYSDNLPLHFHRKAVDELCRVAKELRIFPLLTYRGTPSPFAAPIVDYMRSRGYEVSVEEVPYRFQRGGNKMLRITRSHDC
;
A
#
# COMPACT_ATOMS: atom_id res chain seq x y z
N MET A 1 17.85 18.90 -11.99
CA MET A 1 17.06 18.24 -10.93
C MET A 1 16.26 17.14 -11.60
N SER A 2 16.62 15.88 -11.38
CA SER A 2 15.86 14.75 -11.93
C SER A 2 14.56 14.61 -11.13
N SER A 3 13.41 14.84 -11.76
CA SER A 3 12.11 14.61 -11.12
C SER A 3 11.73 13.15 -11.33
N ILE A 4 11.61 12.37 -10.24
CA ILE A 4 10.93 11.05 -10.29
C ILE A 4 9.59 11.26 -11.00
N ARG A 5 9.29 10.47 -12.02
CA ARG A 5 8.01 10.48 -12.73
C ARG A 5 7.67 9.06 -13.11
N TYR A 6 6.45 8.66 -12.76
CA TYR A 6 5.88 7.39 -13.16
C TYR A 6 4.68 7.66 -14.05
N GLU A 7 4.61 6.98 -15.19
CA GLU A 7 3.42 7.00 -16.05
C GLU A 7 2.30 6.15 -15.41
N ASP A 8 2.68 5.00 -14.85
CA ASP A 8 1.80 4.05 -14.17
C ASP A 8 2.38 3.55 -12.84
N ALA A 9 1.55 2.87 -12.05
CA ALA A 9 1.99 2.19 -10.84
C ALA A 9 3.03 1.10 -11.15
N VAL A 10 4.13 1.08 -10.39
CA VAL A 10 5.25 0.17 -10.61
C VAL A 10 5.19 -1.04 -9.66
N PRO A 11 5.50 -2.27 -10.13
CA PRO A 11 5.53 -3.46 -9.29
C PRO A 11 6.76 -3.42 -8.39
N TRP A 12 6.57 -2.83 -7.21
CA TRP A 12 7.62 -2.62 -6.22
C TRP A 12 7.10 -3.04 -4.85
N GLY A 13 7.44 -4.26 -4.44
CA GLY A 13 6.93 -4.85 -3.20
C GLY A 13 7.58 -4.24 -1.96
N ARG A 14 6.83 -4.23 -0.85
CA ARG A 14 7.36 -3.94 0.48
C ARG A 14 7.26 -5.18 1.36
N SER A 15 8.11 -5.24 2.37
CA SER A 15 8.15 -6.33 3.33
C SER A 15 6.97 -6.29 4.31
N PHE A 16 6.67 -7.43 4.96
CA PHE A 16 5.73 -7.49 6.08
C PHE A 16 6.08 -6.51 7.22
N ASP A 17 7.36 -6.39 7.55
CA ASP A 17 7.80 -5.49 8.61
C ASP A 17 7.59 -4.01 8.23
N GLU A 18 7.85 -3.65 6.97
CA GLU A 18 7.43 -2.34 6.44
C GLU A 18 5.91 -2.16 6.61
N TYR A 19 5.07 -3.13 6.26
CA TYR A 19 3.60 -3.04 6.42
C TYR A 19 3.19 -2.85 7.88
N ARG A 20 3.75 -3.63 8.80
CA ARG A 20 3.49 -3.51 10.24
C ARG A 20 3.81 -2.10 10.73
N ARG A 21 4.92 -1.52 10.28
CA ARG A 21 5.36 -0.17 10.68
C ARG A 21 4.59 0.95 9.97
N MET A 22 4.27 0.80 8.68
CA MET A 22 3.50 1.79 7.90
C MET A 22 2.08 1.99 8.43
N PHE A 23 1.46 0.92 8.93
CA PHE A 23 0.06 0.93 9.37
C PHE A 23 -0.11 0.77 10.88
N ARG A 24 0.99 0.77 11.67
CA ARG A 24 0.98 0.51 13.13
C ARG A 24 0.20 -0.75 13.50
N LEU A 25 0.37 -1.84 12.74
CA LEU A 25 -0.37 -3.08 12.98
C LEU A 25 0.10 -3.71 14.30
N THR A 26 -0.83 -3.87 15.23
CA THR A 26 -0.64 -4.64 16.47
C THR A 26 -0.92 -6.12 16.22
N ASP A 27 -0.57 -7.00 17.15
CA ASP A 27 -0.88 -8.43 17.01
C ASP A 27 -2.40 -8.70 16.99
N GLU A 28 -3.18 -7.82 17.64
CA GLU A 28 -4.65 -7.78 17.57
C GLU A 28 -5.13 -7.38 16.18
N ASP A 29 -4.56 -6.33 15.58
CA ASP A 29 -4.89 -5.94 14.20
C ASP A 29 -4.59 -7.09 13.23
N LEU A 30 -3.44 -7.75 13.38
CA LEU A 30 -3.06 -8.90 12.56
C LEU A 30 -4.00 -10.12 12.77
N GLY A 31 -4.84 -10.12 13.80
CA GLY A 31 -5.87 -11.14 14.02
C GLY A 31 -7.20 -10.85 13.30
N LYS A 32 -7.37 -9.65 12.75
CA LYS A 32 -8.58 -9.21 12.05
C LYS A 32 -8.66 -9.82 10.65
N LYS A 33 -9.84 -9.73 10.03
CA LYS A 33 -10.00 -10.00 8.59
C LYS A 33 -9.54 -8.78 7.78
N ILE A 34 -8.36 -8.87 7.17
CA ILE A 34 -7.69 -7.75 6.48
C ILE A 34 -7.83 -7.86 4.96
N ILE A 35 -8.06 -6.73 4.30
CA ILE A 35 -7.80 -6.53 2.87
C ILE A 35 -6.63 -5.57 2.66
N GLY A 36 -5.63 -5.98 1.90
CA GLY A 36 -4.63 -5.10 1.33
C GLY A 36 -5.01 -4.71 -0.10
N ALA A 37 -5.21 -3.41 -0.35
CA ALA A 37 -5.65 -2.88 -1.63
C ALA A 37 -4.51 -2.15 -2.35
N ALA A 38 -4.31 -2.50 -3.62
CA ALA A 38 -3.15 -2.09 -4.41
C ALA A 38 -1.82 -2.56 -3.78
N ASP A 39 -1.79 -3.80 -3.29
CA ASP A 39 -0.64 -4.39 -2.56
C ASP A 39 0.58 -4.66 -3.46
N GLY A 40 0.37 -4.79 -4.77
CA GLY A 40 1.39 -5.22 -5.72
C GLY A 40 2.10 -6.51 -5.28
N PRO A 41 3.41 -6.65 -5.53
CA PRO A 41 4.17 -7.84 -5.13
C PRO A 41 4.73 -7.74 -3.70
N ALA A 42 3.94 -7.27 -2.73
CA ALA A 42 4.36 -7.19 -1.33
C ALA A 42 4.35 -8.56 -0.63
N SER A 43 5.26 -8.78 0.35
CA SER A 43 5.33 -10.04 1.08
C SER A 43 4.33 -10.17 2.23
N PHE A 44 3.53 -9.13 2.49
CA PHE A 44 2.60 -9.08 3.63
C PHE A 44 1.67 -10.30 3.67
N ASN A 45 1.06 -10.66 2.55
CA ASN A 45 0.16 -11.81 2.45
C ASN A 45 0.88 -13.15 2.67
N ALA A 46 1.98 -13.36 1.97
CA ALA A 46 2.81 -14.56 2.10
C ALA A 46 3.31 -14.78 3.54
N VAL A 47 3.68 -13.70 4.24
CA VAL A 47 4.10 -13.76 5.66
C VAL A 47 2.90 -14.05 6.56
N MET A 48 1.79 -13.33 6.41
CA MET A 48 0.56 -13.56 7.18
C MET A 48 0.08 -15.02 7.06
N LYS A 49 0.13 -15.60 5.86
CA LYS A 49 -0.21 -17.01 5.63
C LYS A 49 0.72 -17.95 6.41
N ARG A 50 2.03 -17.72 6.40
CA ARG A 50 3.00 -18.53 7.16
C ARG A 50 2.79 -18.44 8.66
N GLU A 51 2.30 -17.31 9.15
CA GLU A 51 1.91 -17.11 10.55
C GLU A 51 0.52 -17.68 10.90
N GLY A 52 -0.16 -18.35 9.95
CA GLY A 52 -1.50 -18.91 10.17
C GLY A 52 -2.60 -17.86 10.25
N ARG A 53 -2.33 -16.62 9.79
CA ARG A 53 -3.28 -15.51 9.77
C ARG A 53 -3.93 -15.37 8.39
N HIS A 54 -5.04 -14.64 8.33
CA HIS A 54 -5.83 -14.49 7.12
C HIS A 54 -5.81 -13.05 6.59
N VAL A 55 -5.39 -12.88 5.34
CA VAL A 55 -5.44 -11.61 4.61
C VAL A 55 -5.74 -11.88 3.14
N VAL A 56 -6.52 -10.98 2.54
CA VAL A 56 -6.74 -10.95 1.09
C VAL A 56 -5.99 -9.75 0.53
N SER A 57 -5.15 -9.97 -0.48
CA SER A 57 -4.54 -8.90 -1.26
C SER A 57 -5.33 -8.74 -2.56
N CYS A 58 -5.64 -7.50 -2.92
CA CYS A 58 -6.37 -7.17 -4.13
C CYS A 58 -5.61 -6.13 -4.96
N ASP A 59 -5.22 -6.52 -6.17
CA ASP A 59 -4.44 -5.68 -7.07
C ASP A 59 -4.73 -6.07 -8.54
N PRO A 60 -4.78 -5.11 -9.48
CA PRO A 60 -4.90 -5.44 -10.90
C PRO A 60 -3.78 -6.36 -11.37
N LEU A 61 -2.56 -6.23 -10.83
CA LEU A 61 -1.41 -7.09 -11.12
C LEU A 61 -1.75 -8.58 -11.05
N TYR A 62 -2.69 -8.99 -10.19
CA TYR A 62 -3.01 -10.40 -9.99
C TYR A 62 -3.82 -11.04 -11.12
N HIS A 63 -4.07 -10.30 -12.21
CA HIS A 63 -4.50 -10.91 -13.48
C HIS A 63 -3.34 -11.62 -14.21
N CYS A 64 -2.08 -11.31 -13.87
CA CYS A 64 -0.88 -11.86 -14.48
C CYS A 64 -0.49 -13.22 -13.87
N SER A 65 0.29 -14.01 -14.62
CA SER A 65 0.97 -15.19 -14.07
C SER A 65 2.14 -14.80 -13.15
N GLY A 66 2.60 -15.71 -12.30
CA GLY A 66 3.78 -15.47 -11.46
C GLY A 66 5.03 -15.11 -12.27
N ASP A 67 5.23 -15.76 -13.42
CA ASP A 67 6.36 -15.48 -14.32
C ASP A 67 6.26 -14.10 -14.98
N ASP A 68 5.06 -13.68 -15.40
CA ASP A 68 4.86 -12.33 -15.93
C ASP A 68 5.18 -11.27 -14.87
N ILE A 69 4.75 -11.49 -13.62
CA ILE A 69 5.02 -10.57 -12.52
C ILE A 69 6.52 -10.52 -12.22
N ARG A 70 7.21 -11.68 -12.22
CA ARG A 70 8.67 -11.76 -12.07
C ARG A 70 9.39 -10.93 -13.11
N ASN A 71 9.05 -11.12 -14.39
CA ASN A 71 9.67 -10.36 -15.49
C ASN A 71 9.46 -8.84 -15.32
N ARG A 72 8.27 -8.41 -14.88
CA ARG A 72 7.98 -7.00 -14.62
C ARG A 72 8.77 -6.45 -13.42
N ILE A 73 8.96 -7.25 -12.36
CA ILE A 73 9.79 -6.88 -11.22
C ILE A 73 11.24 -6.68 -11.67
N GLU A 74 11.81 -7.64 -12.41
CA GLU A 74 13.19 -7.57 -12.91
C GLU A 74 13.41 -6.34 -13.81
N ALA A 75 12.48 -6.06 -14.72
CA ALA A 75 12.53 -4.88 -15.59
C ALA A 75 12.42 -3.55 -14.81
N THR A 76 11.70 -3.54 -13.70
CA THR A 76 11.47 -2.34 -12.88
C THR A 76 12.60 -2.07 -11.89
N TYR A 77 13.25 -3.14 -11.40
CA TYR A 77 14.18 -3.10 -10.27
C TYR A 77 15.31 -2.09 -10.44
N HIS A 78 16.06 -2.20 -11.54
CA HIS A 78 17.20 -1.31 -11.80
C HIS A 78 16.77 0.15 -11.97
N SER A 79 15.62 0.40 -12.60
CA SER A 79 15.10 1.75 -12.79
C SER A 79 14.71 2.41 -11.46
N VAL A 80 14.00 1.68 -10.59
CA VAL A 80 13.59 2.22 -9.28
C VAL A 80 14.80 2.47 -8.39
N LEU A 81 15.79 1.58 -8.37
CA LEU A 81 17.02 1.81 -7.61
C LEU A 81 17.84 2.98 -8.15
N ALA A 82 18.01 3.09 -9.47
CA ALA A 82 18.71 4.22 -10.07
C ALA A 82 18.02 5.56 -9.75
N GLN A 83 16.68 5.60 -9.81
CA GLN A 83 15.90 6.77 -9.43
C GLN A 83 16.05 7.09 -7.94
N THR A 84 16.04 6.08 -7.08
CA THR A 84 16.23 6.26 -5.63
C THR A 84 17.63 6.80 -5.33
N ALA A 85 18.66 6.23 -5.96
CA ALA A 85 20.05 6.67 -5.80
C ALA A 85 20.27 8.11 -6.31
N ALA A 86 19.65 8.48 -7.43
CA ALA A 86 19.71 9.86 -7.93
C ALA A 86 18.97 10.87 -7.04
N ASN A 87 18.05 10.39 -6.19
CA ASN A 87 17.18 11.21 -5.35
C ASN A 87 17.34 10.89 -3.85
N GLN A 88 18.53 10.47 -3.40
CA GLN A 88 18.78 10.08 -2.00
C GLN A 88 18.37 11.15 -0.97
N HIS A 89 18.41 12.43 -1.35
CA HIS A 89 17.99 13.55 -0.51
C HIS A 89 16.50 13.49 -0.10
N LEU A 90 15.65 12.75 -0.83
CA LEU A 90 14.23 12.55 -0.50
C LEU A 90 14.00 11.46 0.56
N PHE A 91 15.05 10.74 0.97
CA PHE A 91 14.97 9.59 1.85
C PHE A 91 15.84 9.76 3.11
N GLU A 92 15.45 9.06 4.17
CA GLU A 92 16.20 8.82 5.39
C GLU A 92 16.93 7.47 5.25
N TRP A 93 18.20 7.43 5.64
CA TRP A 93 19.08 6.26 5.47
C TRP A 93 19.56 5.69 6.82
N ASP A 94 18.87 6.02 7.92
CA ASP A 94 19.23 5.57 9.26
C ASP A 94 18.94 4.07 9.49
N GLU A 95 17.85 3.56 8.91
CA GLU A 95 17.41 2.16 9.07
C GLU A 95 17.71 1.30 7.83
N ILE A 96 17.60 1.89 6.64
CA ILE A 96 17.97 1.27 5.38
C ILE A 96 19.19 2.04 4.92
N GLU A 97 20.38 1.47 5.06
CA GLU A 97 21.64 2.23 5.02
C GLU A 97 22.04 2.73 3.63
N SER A 98 21.51 2.11 2.57
CA SER A 98 21.86 2.46 1.19
C SER A 98 20.78 2.05 0.18
N PRO A 99 20.80 2.62 -1.04
CA PRO A 99 19.95 2.16 -2.13
C PRO A 99 20.11 0.66 -2.44
N ASP A 100 21.32 0.12 -2.28
CA ASP A 100 21.57 -1.31 -2.50
C ASP A 100 20.91 -2.15 -1.40
N ALA A 101 21.03 -1.75 -0.13
CA ALA A 101 20.35 -2.40 1.00
C ALA A 101 18.81 -2.34 0.84
N LEU A 102 18.28 -1.22 0.33
CA LEU A 102 16.86 -1.09 -0.03
C LEU A 102 16.46 -2.11 -1.10
N GLY A 103 17.31 -2.25 -2.12
CA GLY A 103 17.13 -3.19 -3.21
C GLY A 103 17.06 -4.62 -2.71
N GLU A 104 18.03 -5.04 -1.91
CA GLU A 104 18.08 -6.37 -1.29
C GLU A 104 16.84 -6.65 -0.43
N LEU A 105 16.48 -5.71 0.45
CA LEU A 105 15.30 -5.82 1.31
C LEU A 105 14.02 -6.03 0.49
N ARG A 106 13.78 -5.19 -0.52
CA ARG A 106 12.55 -5.23 -1.31
C ARG A 106 12.54 -6.36 -2.31
N MET A 107 13.68 -6.73 -2.87
CA MET A 107 13.79 -7.93 -3.71
C MET A 107 13.47 -9.19 -2.91
N LYS A 108 13.99 -9.32 -1.68
CA LYS A 108 13.64 -10.43 -0.80
C LYS A 108 12.13 -10.49 -0.55
N ALA A 109 11.49 -9.36 -0.27
CA ALA A 109 10.03 -9.32 -0.10
C ALA A 109 9.27 -9.75 -1.37
N MET A 110 9.69 -9.27 -2.53
CA MET A 110 9.08 -9.66 -3.81
C MET A 110 9.32 -11.14 -4.15
N GLN A 111 10.47 -11.70 -3.78
CA GLN A 111 10.74 -13.14 -3.91
C GLN A 111 9.86 -13.97 -2.96
N ASP A 112 9.68 -13.53 -1.70
CA ASP A 112 8.77 -14.17 -0.75
C ASP A 112 7.34 -14.18 -1.32
N PHE A 113 6.88 -13.06 -1.91
CA PHE A 113 5.61 -12.98 -2.63
C PHE A 113 5.55 -13.97 -3.81
N LEU A 114 6.53 -13.95 -4.72
CA LEU A 114 6.54 -14.81 -5.91
C LEU A 114 6.54 -16.31 -5.55
N SER A 115 7.16 -16.68 -4.44
CA SER A 115 7.20 -18.08 -3.97
C SER A 115 5.82 -18.59 -3.48
N ASP A 116 4.95 -17.68 -3.06
CA ASP A 116 3.63 -17.98 -2.49
C ASP A 116 2.49 -17.69 -3.48
N TYR A 117 2.73 -16.83 -4.47
CA TYR A 117 1.70 -16.20 -5.30
C TYR A 117 0.78 -17.18 -6.01
N ASP A 118 1.30 -18.15 -6.78
CA ASP A 118 0.45 -19.03 -7.60
C ASP A 118 -0.46 -19.92 -6.74
N GLN A 119 0.07 -20.42 -5.63
CA GLN A 119 -0.71 -21.18 -4.66
C GLN A 119 -1.73 -20.27 -3.96
N GLY A 120 -1.31 -19.09 -3.49
CA GLY A 120 -2.19 -18.14 -2.84
C GLY A 120 -3.31 -17.60 -3.73
N ARG A 121 -3.06 -17.49 -5.04
CA ARG A 121 -4.07 -17.11 -6.03
C ARG A 121 -5.13 -18.21 -6.16
N THR A 122 -4.70 -19.47 -6.19
CA THR A 122 -5.61 -20.64 -6.18
C THR A 122 -6.42 -20.72 -4.90
N GLU A 123 -5.83 -20.32 -3.76
CA GLU A 123 -6.51 -20.24 -2.46
C GLU A 123 -7.42 -19.00 -2.29
N GLY A 124 -7.46 -18.10 -3.29
CA GLY A 124 -8.24 -16.86 -3.22
C GLY A 124 -7.65 -15.78 -2.31
N ARG A 125 -6.38 -15.89 -1.90
CA ARG A 125 -5.67 -14.87 -1.12
C ARG A 125 -5.17 -13.71 -1.96
N TYR A 126 -4.85 -13.94 -3.23
CA TYR A 126 -4.51 -12.90 -4.20
C TYR A 126 -5.64 -12.78 -5.22
N VAL A 127 -6.38 -11.68 -5.18
CA VAL A 127 -7.59 -11.45 -6.00
C VAL A 127 -7.37 -10.32 -6.99
N SER A 128 -7.56 -10.60 -8.28
CA SER A 128 -7.53 -9.55 -9.30
C SER A 128 -8.70 -8.59 -9.13
N GLY A 129 -8.41 -7.31 -8.93
CA GLY A 129 -9.40 -6.25 -8.75
C GLY A 129 -8.70 -4.90 -8.67
N LYS A 130 -9.44 -3.81 -8.90
CA LYS A 130 -8.84 -2.47 -8.95
C LYS A 130 -9.72 -1.41 -8.31
N LEU A 131 -9.10 -0.45 -7.65
CA LEU A 131 -9.83 0.74 -7.22
C LEU A 131 -10.29 1.55 -8.45
N PRO A 132 -11.48 2.19 -8.38
CA PRO A 132 -12.36 2.31 -7.21
C PRO A 132 -13.51 1.29 -7.18
N ALA A 133 -13.34 0.07 -7.70
CA ALA A 133 -14.40 -0.95 -7.71
C ALA A 133 -13.81 -2.33 -7.39
N LEU A 134 -13.89 -2.73 -6.12
CA LEU A 134 -13.36 -3.98 -5.60
C LEU A 134 -14.42 -5.09 -5.65
N PRO A 135 -14.02 -6.33 -5.96
CA PRO A 135 -14.93 -7.46 -6.15
C PRO A 135 -15.35 -8.11 -4.82
N PHE A 136 -15.73 -7.30 -3.82
CA PHE A 136 -16.12 -7.77 -2.49
C PHE A 136 -17.44 -7.15 -2.05
N GLU A 137 -18.17 -7.88 -1.22
CA GLU A 137 -19.42 -7.41 -0.61
C GLU A 137 -19.17 -6.32 0.44
N ASN A 138 -20.23 -5.60 0.81
CA ASN A 138 -20.17 -4.56 1.83
C ASN A 138 -19.76 -5.16 3.19
N GLY A 139 -18.84 -4.51 3.90
CA GLY A 139 -18.44 -4.92 5.26
C GLY A 139 -17.76 -6.29 5.34
N THR A 140 -17.20 -6.79 4.23
CA THR A 140 -16.50 -8.08 4.17
C THR A 140 -15.32 -8.16 5.13
N PHE A 141 -14.63 -7.04 5.37
CA PHE A 141 -13.38 -6.95 6.11
C PHE A 141 -13.53 -6.09 7.37
N ASP A 142 -12.69 -6.33 8.36
CA ASP A 142 -12.58 -5.45 9.52
C ASP A 142 -11.63 -4.29 9.24
N LEU A 143 -10.55 -4.55 8.50
CA LEU A 143 -9.51 -3.56 8.21
C LEU A 143 -9.11 -3.59 6.73
N ALA A 144 -9.19 -2.44 6.07
CA ALA A 144 -8.56 -2.19 4.77
C ALA A 144 -7.26 -1.41 4.95
N ILE A 145 -6.21 -1.83 4.26
CA ILE A 145 -4.95 -1.10 4.16
C ILE A 145 -4.63 -0.80 2.70
N CYS A 146 -4.09 0.38 2.42
CA CYS A 146 -3.65 0.76 1.07
C CYS A 146 -2.29 1.45 1.14
N SER A 147 -1.26 0.79 0.59
CA SER A 147 0.13 1.24 0.65
C SER A 147 0.57 1.81 -0.69
N HIS A 148 1.18 3.01 -0.70
CA HIS A 148 1.94 3.56 -1.82
C HIS A 148 1.20 3.58 -3.18
N PHE A 149 -0.11 3.79 -3.16
CA PHE A 149 -0.93 3.97 -4.35
C PHE A 149 -1.58 5.36 -4.38
N LEU A 150 -2.73 5.54 -3.71
CA LEU A 150 -3.57 6.75 -3.78
C LEU A 150 -2.78 8.08 -3.77
N PHE A 151 -2.37 8.55 -2.60
CA PHE A 151 -1.72 9.86 -2.46
C PHE A 151 -0.34 9.92 -3.14
N LEU A 152 0.35 8.77 -3.24
CA LEU A 152 1.64 8.68 -3.92
C LEU A 152 1.53 9.11 -5.38
N TYR A 153 0.48 8.69 -6.07
CA TYR A 153 0.21 8.98 -7.48
C TYR A 153 -0.76 10.16 -7.67
N SER A 154 -0.71 11.18 -6.81
CA SER A 154 -1.57 12.38 -6.93
C SER A 154 -1.44 13.09 -8.29
N ASP A 155 -0.28 13.03 -8.94
CA ASP A 155 -0.08 13.62 -10.28
C ASP A 155 -0.83 12.83 -11.37
N ASN A 156 -1.13 11.55 -11.14
CA ASN A 156 -1.78 10.64 -12.10
C ASN A 156 -3.27 10.41 -11.77
N LEU A 157 -3.62 10.47 -10.47
CA LEU A 157 -4.94 10.14 -9.96
C LEU A 157 -5.65 11.42 -9.48
N PRO A 158 -6.72 11.87 -10.16
CA PRO A 158 -7.42 13.10 -9.76
C PRO A 158 -8.19 12.92 -8.44
N LEU A 159 -8.56 14.04 -7.80
CA LEU A 159 -9.32 14.03 -6.53
C LEU A 159 -10.61 13.19 -6.58
N HIS A 160 -11.33 13.20 -7.70
CA HIS A 160 -12.56 12.42 -7.83
C HIS A 160 -12.31 10.91 -7.81
N PHE A 161 -11.14 10.45 -8.29
CA PHE A 161 -10.73 9.06 -8.19
C PHE A 161 -10.47 8.70 -6.73
N HIS A 162 -9.72 9.55 -6.01
CA HIS A 162 -9.44 9.38 -4.59
C HIS A 162 -10.71 9.26 -3.77
N ARG A 163 -11.71 10.13 -3.98
CA ARG A 163 -13.00 10.05 -3.28
C ARG A 163 -13.68 8.69 -3.48
N LYS A 164 -13.83 8.27 -4.74
CA LYS A 164 -14.45 6.97 -5.06
C LYS A 164 -13.68 5.79 -4.46
N ALA A 165 -12.34 5.83 -4.52
CA ALA A 165 -11.51 4.77 -3.99
C ALA A 165 -11.60 4.66 -2.46
N VAL A 166 -11.63 5.80 -1.75
CA VAL A 166 -11.76 5.83 -0.29
C VAL A 166 -13.16 5.41 0.14
N ASP A 167 -14.22 5.86 -0.55
CA ASP A 167 -15.58 5.36 -0.34
C ASP A 167 -15.66 3.84 -0.52
N GLU A 168 -15.03 3.32 -1.58
CA GLU A 168 -15.02 1.88 -1.88
C GLU A 168 -14.30 1.06 -0.79
N LEU A 169 -13.17 1.55 -0.30
CA LEU A 169 -12.44 0.90 0.79
C LEU A 169 -13.25 0.93 2.10
N CYS A 170 -13.94 2.03 2.40
CA CYS A 170 -14.84 2.14 3.56
C CYS A 170 -16.15 1.36 3.38
N ARG A 171 -16.52 1.01 2.15
CA ARG A 171 -17.64 0.11 1.84
C ARG A 171 -17.30 -1.33 2.22
N VAL A 172 -16.11 -1.80 1.84
CA VAL A 172 -15.70 -3.20 2.06
C VAL A 172 -15.14 -3.46 3.47
N ALA A 173 -14.67 -2.43 4.18
CA ALA A 173 -14.07 -2.56 5.51
C ALA A 173 -14.66 -1.61 6.58
N LYS A 174 -14.54 -2.00 7.86
CA LYS A 174 -14.96 -1.16 9.00
C LYS A 174 -13.98 -0.04 9.32
N GLU A 175 -12.69 -0.32 9.16
CA GLU A 175 -11.59 0.62 9.32
C GLU A 175 -10.73 0.66 8.04
N LEU A 176 -10.22 1.84 7.69
CA LEU A 176 -9.31 2.05 6.58
C LEU A 176 -8.04 2.77 7.05
N ARG A 177 -6.87 2.27 6.65
CA ARG A 177 -5.57 2.92 6.83
C ARG A 177 -4.88 3.13 5.47
N ILE A 178 -4.49 4.37 5.17
CA ILE A 178 -3.81 4.74 3.91
C ILE A 178 -2.44 5.33 4.23
N PHE A 179 -1.40 4.81 3.58
CA PHE A 179 -0.03 5.26 3.74
C PHE A 179 0.71 5.29 2.40
N PRO A 180 1.62 6.26 2.13
CA PRO A 180 1.86 7.49 2.88
C PRO A 180 0.86 8.59 2.49
N LEU A 181 0.95 9.77 3.12
CA LEU A 181 0.22 10.98 2.71
C LEU A 181 1.06 11.92 1.82
N LEU A 182 2.12 11.39 1.21
CA LEU A 182 3.01 12.09 0.29
C LEU A 182 2.78 11.65 -1.15
N THR A 183 3.15 12.52 -2.07
CA THR A 183 3.35 12.19 -3.50
C THR A 183 4.71 11.50 -3.71
N TYR A 184 4.92 10.89 -4.89
CA TYR A 184 6.22 10.34 -5.28
C TYR A 184 7.35 11.39 -5.34
N ARG A 185 7.02 12.69 -5.33
CA ARG A 185 7.99 13.79 -5.26
C ARG A 185 8.44 14.13 -3.84
N GLY A 186 7.92 13.43 -2.82
CA GLY A 186 8.24 13.69 -1.41
C GLY A 186 7.49 14.88 -0.81
N THR A 187 6.57 15.50 -1.54
CA THR A 187 5.72 16.58 -1.02
C THR A 187 4.38 16.04 -0.54
N PRO A 188 3.73 16.66 0.46
CA PRO A 188 2.37 16.31 0.87
C PRO A 188 1.40 16.26 -0.30
N SER A 189 0.53 15.25 -0.33
CA SER A 189 -0.50 15.16 -1.37
C SER A 189 -1.49 16.32 -1.25
N PRO A 190 -1.83 17.00 -2.36
CA PRO A 190 -2.86 18.04 -2.36
C PRO A 190 -4.25 17.49 -2.06
N PHE A 191 -4.44 16.16 -2.11
CA PHE A 191 -5.72 15.50 -1.92
C PHE A 191 -5.92 14.94 -0.51
N ALA A 192 -4.89 14.87 0.33
CA ALA A 192 -5.02 14.33 1.69
C ALA A 192 -6.04 15.14 2.53
N ALA A 193 -5.90 16.46 2.61
CA ALA A 193 -6.84 17.32 3.34
C ALA A 193 -8.26 17.32 2.72
N PRO A 194 -8.42 17.48 1.39
CA PRO A 194 -9.74 17.35 0.76
C PRO A 194 -10.44 16.01 1.00
N ILE A 195 -9.69 14.90 1.13
CA ILE A 195 -10.25 13.58 1.47
C ILE A 195 -10.65 13.52 2.94
N VAL A 196 -9.85 14.08 3.86
CA VAL A 196 -10.22 14.20 5.27
C VAL A 196 -11.55 14.94 5.42
N ASP A 197 -11.69 16.12 4.80
CA ASP A 197 -12.90 16.93 4.89
C ASP A 197 -14.10 16.21 4.27
N TYR A 198 -13.89 15.57 3.11
CA TYR A 198 -14.91 14.78 2.46
C TYR A 198 -15.42 13.64 3.35
N MET A 199 -14.53 12.83 3.92
CA MET A 199 -14.92 11.69 4.76
C MET A 199 -15.59 12.12 6.07
N ARG A 200 -15.12 13.22 6.69
CA ARG A 200 -15.80 13.82 7.86
C ARG A 200 -17.20 14.31 7.53
N SER A 201 -17.39 14.96 6.37
CA SER A 201 -18.72 15.40 5.92
C SER A 201 -19.69 14.24 5.66
N ARG A 202 -19.15 13.03 5.47
CA ARG A 202 -19.90 11.78 5.28
C ARG A 202 -20.17 11.05 6.60
N GLY A 203 -19.81 11.65 7.74
CA GLY A 203 -20.04 11.09 9.08
C GLY A 203 -19.00 10.06 9.50
N TYR A 204 -17.81 10.03 8.90
CA TYR A 204 -16.71 9.18 9.37
C TYR A 204 -15.82 9.91 10.37
N GLU A 205 -15.26 9.16 11.31
CA GLU A 205 -14.14 9.60 12.13
C GLU A 205 -12.85 9.49 11.31
N VAL A 206 -12.05 10.56 11.30
CA VAL A 206 -10.84 10.65 10.50
C VAL A 206 -9.69 11.26 11.29
N SER A 207 -8.60 10.51 11.42
CA SER A 207 -7.35 10.93 12.06
C SER A 207 -6.16 10.81 11.11
N VAL A 208 -5.18 11.69 11.28
CA VAL A 208 -3.85 11.57 10.66
C VAL A 208 -2.89 11.21 11.78
N GLU A 209 -2.26 10.06 11.68
CA GLU A 209 -1.47 9.47 12.75
C GLU A 209 -0.02 9.29 12.33
N GLU A 210 0.91 9.59 13.24
CA GLU A 210 2.33 9.27 13.02
C GLU A 210 2.60 7.79 13.19
N VAL A 211 3.40 7.23 12.29
CA VAL A 211 3.73 5.81 12.24
C VAL A 211 5.24 5.60 12.39
N PRO A 212 5.70 4.44 12.89
CA PRO A 212 7.12 4.19 13.14
C PRO A 212 7.94 4.01 11.85
N TYR A 213 7.33 3.88 10.68
CA TYR A 213 8.06 3.77 9.42
C TYR A 213 8.59 5.14 8.96
N ARG A 214 9.92 5.25 8.82
CA ARG A 214 10.62 6.48 8.42
C ARG A 214 11.65 6.17 7.34
N PHE A 215 11.19 6.08 6.09
CA PHE A 215 12.07 5.93 4.94
C PHE A 215 12.04 7.14 4.01
N GLN A 216 10.86 7.58 3.57
CA GLN A 216 10.75 8.83 2.82
C GLN A 216 10.73 10.02 3.81
N ARG A 217 11.51 11.08 3.55
CA ARG A 217 11.54 12.26 4.42
C ARG A 217 10.14 12.87 4.53
N GLY A 218 9.66 13.08 5.76
CA GLY A 218 8.30 13.56 6.04
C GLY A 218 7.19 12.53 5.75
N GLY A 219 7.53 11.33 5.30
CA GLY A 219 6.62 10.25 4.95
C GLY A 219 6.30 9.34 6.13
N ASN A 220 6.06 9.91 7.32
CA ASN A 220 5.85 9.18 8.57
C ASN A 220 4.41 9.26 9.09
N LYS A 221 3.44 9.52 8.21
CA LYS A 221 2.03 9.69 8.56
C LYS A 221 1.13 8.78 7.74
N MET A 222 0.11 8.21 8.38
CA MET A 222 -0.99 7.52 7.73
C MET A 222 -2.32 8.24 7.98
N LEU A 223 -3.26 8.08 7.06
CA LEU A 223 -4.65 8.47 7.26
C LEU A 223 -5.42 7.25 7.80
N ARG A 224 -6.13 7.43 8.92
CA ARG A 224 -7.03 6.43 9.49
C ARG A 224 -8.46 6.92 9.40
N ILE A 225 -9.35 6.07 8.93
CA ILE A 225 -10.78 6.35 8.79
C ILE A 225 -11.56 5.21 9.44
N THR A 226 -12.48 5.54 10.33
CA THR A 226 -13.41 4.60 10.97
C THR A 226 -14.84 5.08 10.81
N ARG A 227 -15.78 4.13 10.77
CA ARG A 227 -17.19 4.48 10.95
C ARG A 227 -17.35 5.10 12.33
N SER A 228 -17.99 6.27 12.40
CA SER A 228 -18.44 6.80 13.69
C SER A 228 -19.33 5.75 14.32
N HIS A 229 -19.14 5.48 15.61
CA HIS A 229 -20.13 4.67 16.33
C HIS A 229 -21.44 5.43 16.31
N ASP A 230 -22.48 4.86 15.67
CA ASP A 230 -23.84 5.33 15.87
C ASP A 230 -24.10 5.27 17.38
N CYS A 231 -24.25 6.43 18.01
CA CYS A 231 -24.69 6.56 19.40
C CYS A 231 -26.16 6.15 19.51
#